data_AF-A0A3N5NPV8-F1
#
_entry.id   AF-A0A3N5NPV8-F1
#
_cell.length_a   1.000
_cell.length_b   1.000
_cell.length_c   1.000
_cell.angle_alpha   90.00
_cell.angle_beta   90.00
_cell.angle_gamma   90.00
#
_symmetry.space_group_name_H-M   'P 1'
#
loop_
_entity.id
_entity.type
_entity.pdbx_description
1 polymer ?
#
loop_
_entity_poly.entity_id
_entity_poly.type
_entity_poly.pdbx_seq_one_letter_code
_entity_poly.pdbx_strand_id
1 'polypeptide(L)'
;MHEILYRLLGVETFALELFDRRDHVVALYQAMLEARRRKLPLLAASPAPYFIIEANVTFDIVGPKRFREFYMPATEEACEVLHAAGKLAGAHLDSNNRALAPLVAQMSIDFIESFTPPPDCDMTIREARAIWPGKALYCNFPSSVHHSGPAVVRSHAQSLLAEAAPGSGFVLGVLENVPRHDTMVTLAEAVWEFGRTPIEDSPRE
;
A
#
# COMPACT_ATOMS: atom_id res chain seq x y z
N MET A 1 3.74 10.01 12.07
CA MET A 1 3.83 9.19 13.29
C MET A 1 4.62 7.89 13.11
N HIS A 2 4.54 7.23 11.93
CA HIS A 2 5.25 5.98 11.62
C HIS A 2 6.73 5.95 12.05
N GLU A 3 7.53 6.95 11.66
CA GLU A 3 8.97 6.97 11.98
C GLU A 3 9.26 7.06 13.49
N ILE A 4 8.42 7.75 14.25
CA ILE A 4 8.55 7.80 15.72
C ILE A 4 8.27 6.42 16.30
N LEU A 5 7.19 5.79 15.84
CA LEU A 5 6.73 4.47 16.28
C LEU A 5 7.78 3.38 16.02
N TYR A 6 8.32 3.25 14.81
CA TYR A 6 9.19 2.12 14.46
C TYR A 6 10.68 2.41 14.55
N ARG A 7 11.11 3.64 14.22
CA ARG A 7 12.54 3.94 14.08
C ARG A 7 13.15 4.58 15.32
N LEU A 8 12.41 5.45 15.99
CA LEU A 8 12.94 6.23 17.11
C LEU A 8 12.69 5.59 18.47
N LEU A 9 11.47 5.12 18.73
CA LEU A 9 11.08 4.61 20.05
C LEU A 9 10.82 3.10 20.07
N GLY A 10 10.36 2.52 18.95
CA GLY A 10 9.77 1.17 18.97
C GLY A 10 8.37 1.17 19.60
N VAL A 11 7.62 0.09 19.38
CA VAL A 11 6.19 0.01 19.74
C VAL A 11 5.93 0.21 21.22
N GLU A 12 6.71 -0.46 22.08
CA GLU A 12 6.53 -0.41 23.54
C GLU A 12 6.79 1.00 24.09
N THR A 13 7.95 1.58 23.78
CA THR A 13 8.29 2.91 24.29
C THR A 13 7.37 3.96 23.69
N PHE A 14 7.00 3.86 22.40
CA PHE A 14 6.00 4.74 21.82
C PHE A 14 4.67 4.70 22.57
N ALA A 15 4.19 3.52 22.95
CA ALA A 15 2.93 3.38 23.68
C ALA A 15 3.00 4.05 25.06
N LEU A 16 4.10 3.84 25.81
CA LEU A 16 4.34 4.44 27.11
C LEU A 16 4.47 5.97 27.01
N GLU A 17 5.31 6.46 26.10
CA GLU A 17 5.53 7.89 25.87
C GLU A 17 4.27 8.61 25.40
N LEU A 18 3.49 7.97 24.52
CA LEU A 18 2.23 8.54 24.05
C LEU A 18 1.19 8.63 25.18
N PHE A 19 1.25 7.75 26.16
CA PHE A 19 0.37 7.78 27.34
C PHE A 19 0.84 8.82 28.37
N ASP A 20 2.11 8.78 28.76
CA ASP A 20 2.67 9.60 29.85
C ASP A 20 3.05 11.02 29.41
N ARG A 21 3.51 11.17 28.16
CA ARG A 21 4.15 12.39 27.64
C ARG A 21 3.65 12.73 26.22
N ARG A 22 2.34 12.59 26.01
CA ARG A 22 1.68 12.82 24.70
C ARG A 22 2.11 14.12 24.02
N ASP A 23 2.16 15.22 24.76
CA ASP A 23 2.49 16.54 24.20
C ASP A 23 3.91 16.57 23.60
N HIS A 24 4.87 15.86 24.20
CA HIS A 24 6.23 15.75 23.67
C HIS A 24 6.27 14.90 22.40
N VAL A 25 5.53 13.79 22.37
CA VAL A 25 5.42 12.93 21.17
C VAL A 25 4.78 13.71 20.02
N VAL A 26 3.72 14.47 20.30
CA VAL A 26 3.06 15.32 19.30
C VAL A 26 3.97 16.45 18.84
N ALA A 27 4.71 17.10 19.73
CA ALA A 27 5.69 18.12 19.36
C ALA A 27 6.79 17.58 18.44
N LEU A 28 7.30 16.38 18.74
CA LEU A 28 8.25 15.68 17.87
C LEU A 28 7.63 15.38 16.49
N TYR A 29 6.40 14.87 16.46
CA TYR A 29 5.67 14.64 15.21
C TYR A 29 5.54 15.92 14.38
N GLN A 30 5.16 17.04 14.99
CA GLN A 30 5.01 18.32 14.28
C GLN A 30 6.35 18.82 13.72
N ALA A 31 7.43 18.73 14.49
CA ALA A 31 8.76 19.10 14.01
C ALA A 31 9.21 18.25 12.80
N MET A 32 8.91 16.95 12.84
CA MET A 32 9.20 16.02 11.73
C MET A 32 8.31 16.25 10.51
N LEU A 33 7.05 16.62 10.71
CA LEU A 33 6.13 16.98 9.63
C LEU A 33 6.60 18.25 8.93
N GLU A 34 7.00 19.28 9.68
CA GLU A 34 7.53 20.53 9.12
C GLU A 34 8.83 20.30 8.32
N ALA A 35 9.68 19.37 8.77
CA ALA A 35 10.84 18.95 7.99
C ALA A 35 10.46 18.24 6.67
N ARG A 36 9.35 17.50 6.65
CA ARG A 36 8.84 16.86 5.42
C ARG A 36 8.20 17.88 4.47
N ARG A 37 7.43 18.84 4.98
CA ARG A 37 6.82 19.93 4.20
C ARG A 37 7.85 20.69 3.37
N ARG A 38 9.00 21.02 3.95
CA ARG A 38 10.10 21.69 3.25
C ARG A 38 10.64 20.91 2.05
N LYS A 39 10.44 19.59 2.00
CA LYS A 39 10.86 18.73 0.87
C LYS A 39 9.80 18.68 -0.23
N LEU A 40 8.52 18.89 0.07
CA LEU A 40 7.43 18.71 -0.90
C LEU A 40 7.62 19.55 -2.18
N PRO A 41 8.03 20.84 -2.14
CA PRO A 41 8.25 21.61 -3.37
C PRO A 41 9.36 21.03 -4.26
N LEU A 42 10.41 20.46 -3.65
CA LEU A 42 11.50 19.81 -4.40
C LEU A 42 11.02 18.53 -5.07
N LEU A 43 10.22 17.73 -4.36
CA LEU A 43 9.61 16.51 -4.92
C LEU A 43 8.62 16.87 -6.05
N ALA A 44 7.82 17.91 -5.85
CA ALA A 44 6.89 18.45 -6.83
C ALA A 44 7.57 19.04 -8.08
N ALA A 45 8.79 19.56 -7.97
CA ALA A 45 9.56 20.03 -9.12
C ALA A 45 10.37 18.92 -9.82
N SER A 46 10.50 17.74 -9.20
CA SER A 46 11.31 16.64 -9.72
C SER A 46 10.70 16.02 -11.00
N PRO A 47 11.47 15.26 -11.79
CA PRO A 47 10.94 14.54 -12.95
C PRO A 47 10.14 13.28 -12.59
N ALA A 48 10.05 12.90 -11.30
CA ALA A 48 9.36 11.69 -10.90
C ALA A 48 7.83 11.81 -11.14
N PRO A 49 7.19 10.81 -11.77
CA PRO A 49 5.78 10.89 -12.14
C PRO A 49 4.82 10.63 -10.98
N TYR A 50 5.27 9.91 -9.95
CA TYR A 50 4.46 9.56 -8.80
C TYR A 50 5.29 9.39 -7.52
N PHE A 51 4.61 9.43 -6.38
CA PHE A 51 5.21 9.32 -5.05
C PHE A 51 4.39 8.42 -4.14
N ILE A 52 5.07 7.60 -3.35
CA ILE A 52 4.46 6.90 -2.21
C ILE A 52 4.67 7.78 -0.98
N ILE A 53 3.58 8.30 -0.43
CA ILE A 53 3.60 9.33 0.63
C ILE A 53 3.30 8.79 2.02
N GLU A 54 2.56 7.68 2.10
CA GLU A 54 2.30 6.94 3.33
C GLU A 54 2.83 5.52 3.19
N ALA A 55 3.40 4.95 4.25
CA ALA A 55 3.99 3.62 4.17
C ALA A 55 3.99 2.86 5.49
N ASN A 56 3.89 1.53 5.40
CA ASN A 56 4.11 0.57 6.49
C ASN A 56 3.25 0.87 7.74
N VAL A 57 1.98 1.21 7.53
CA VAL A 57 1.05 1.49 8.64
C VAL A 57 0.52 0.18 9.20
N THR A 58 0.94 -0.20 10.42
CA THR A 58 0.24 -1.27 11.15
C THR A 58 -0.99 -0.68 11.84
N PHE A 59 -2.15 -0.84 11.20
CA PHE A 59 -3.39 -0.23 11.68
C PHE A 59 -3.83 -0.72 13.06
N ASP A 60 -3.51 -1.96 13.43
CA ASP A 60 -3.80 -2.50 14.78
C ASP A 60 -3.10 -1.71 15.91
N ILE A 61 -1.94 -1.12 15.63
CA ILE A 61 -1.19 -0.30 16.59
C ILE A 61 -1.68 1.15 16.51
N VAL A 62 -1.80 1.69 15.31
CA VAL A 62 -2.16 3.10 15.10
C VAL A 62 -3.62 3.36 15.50
N GLY A 63 -4.54 2.52 15.06
CA GLY A 63 -5.97 2.65 15.29
C GLY A 63 -6.60 3.85 14.55
N PRO A 64 -7.94 3.86 14.41
CA PRO A 64 -8.65 4.82 13.57
C PRO A 64 -8.50 6.27 14.04
N LYS A 65 -8.47 6.50 15.36
CA LYS A 65 -8.37 7.86 15.92
C LYS A 65 -7.06 8.53 15.51
N ARG A 66 -5.92 7.86 15.73
CA ARG A 66 -4.60 8.43 15.41
C ARG A 66 -4.36 8.48 13.90
N PHE A 67 -4.91 7.54 13.14
CA PHE A 67 -4.84 7.60 11.68
C PHE A 67 -5.50 8.88 11.14
N ARG A 68 -6.72 9.20 11.60
CA ARG A 68 -7.40 10.46 11.24
C ARG A 68 -6.67 11.70 11.74
N GLU A 69 -6.08 11.64 12.94
CA GLU A 69 -5.43 12.80 13.57
C GLU A 69 -4.06 13.12 12.96
N PHE A 70 -3.27 12.11 12.59
CA PHE A 70 -1.85 12.28 12.27
C PHE A 70 -1.41 11.72 10.91
N TYR A 71 -2.23 10.92 10.24
CA TYR A 71 -1.85 10.32 8.95
C TYR A 71 -2.60 11.04 7.84
N MET A 72 -3.94 10.96 7.85
CA MET A 72 -4.78 11.55 6.79
C MET A 72 -4.45 13.03 6.50
N PRO A 73 -4.34 13.95 7.48
CA PRO A 73 -4.10 15.36 7.16
C PRO A 73 -2.73 15.59 6.50
N ALA A 74 -1.69 14.85 6.94
CA ALA A 74 -0.37 14.94 6.35
C ALA A 74 -0.34 14.34 4.93
N THR A 75 -1.10 13.27 4.70
CA THR A 75 -1.26 12.69 3.37
C THR A 75 -2.00 13.64 2.43
N GLU A 76 -3.11 14.23 2.86
CA GLU A 76 -3.89 15.17 2.04
C GLU A 76 -3.08 16.41 1.66
N GLU A 77 -2.31 16.97 2.60
CA GLU A 77 -1.42 18.10 2.31
C GLU A 77 -0.38 17.73 1.23
N ALA A 78 0.19 16.52 1.29
CA ALA A 78 1.12 16.05 0.28
C ALA A 78 0.43 15.80 -1.07
N CYS A 79 -0.77 15.22 -1.08
CA CYS A 79 -1.57 15.05 -2.29
C CYS A 79 -1.83 16.41 -2.96
N GLU A 80 -2.28 17.43 -2.23
CA GLU A 80 -2.56 18.76 -2.77
C GLU A 80 -1.36 19.34 -3.53
N VAL A 81 -0.17 19.30 -2.91
CA VAL A 81 1.06 19.84 -3.51
C VAL A 81 1.49 19.02 -4.74
N LEU A 82 1.41 17.69 -4.66
CA LEU A 82 1.84 16.79 -5.74
C LEU A 82 0.87 16.85 -6.94
N HIS A 83 -0.42 16.85 -6.68
CA HIS A 83 -1.48 16.95 -7.69
C HIS A 83 -1.43 18.28 -8.42
N ALA A 84 -1.17 19.39 -7.72
CA ALA A 84 -0.97 20.70 -8.34
C ALA A 84 0.21 20.73 -9.33
N ALA A 85 1.20 19.84 -9.13
CA ALA A 85 2.33 19.64 -10.04
C ALA A 85 2.09 18.53 -11.09
N GLY A 86 0.87 17.99 -11.19
CA GLY A 86 0.51 16.94 -12.16
C GLY A 86 1.08 15.56 -11.83
N LYS A 87 1.37 15.28 -10.56
CA LYS A 87 1.97 14.02 -10.10
C LYS A 87 0.95 13.14 -9.41
N LEU A 88 1.14 11.83 -9.45
CA LEU A 88 0.30 10.89 -8.70
C LEU A 88 0.85 10.67 -7.28
N ALA A 89 -0.03 10.41 -6.33
CA ALA A 89 0.29 10.10 -4.95
C ALA A 89 -0.29 8.74 -4.56
N GLY A 90 0.45 7.95 -3.81
CA GLY A 90 0.02 6.62 -3.36
C GLY A 90 0.39 6.31 -1.92
N ALA A 91 -0.16 5.20 -1.42
CA ALA A 91 0.16 4.67 -0.10
C ALA A 91 0.62 3.21 -0.20
N HIS A 92 1.70 2.88 0.51
CA HIS A 92 2.18 1.51 0.68
C HIS A 92 1.39 0.84 1.81
N LEU A 93 0.60 -0.19 1.48
CA LEU A 93 -0.33 -0.88 2.38
C LEU A 93 -0.18 -2.40 2.28
N ASP A 94 0.87 -2.93 2.91
CA ASP A 94 1.30 -4.34 2.89
C ASP A 94 0.86 -5.15 4.11
N SER A 95 -0.15 -4.68 4.85
CA SER A 95 -0.65 -5.34 6.06
C SER A 95 -2.16 -5.60 6.00
N ASN A 96 -2.74 -6.09 7.09
CA ASN A 96 -4.18 -6.25 7.21
C ASN A 96 -4.88 -4.89 7.07
N ASN A 97 -5.59 -4.72 5.95
CA ASN A 97 -6.11 -3.45 5.49
C ASN A 97 -7.62 -3.33 5.69
N ARG A 98 -8.35 -4.42 5.96
CA ARG A 98 -9.82 -4.40 6.01
C ARG A 98 -10.38 -3.34 6.96
N ALA A 99 -9.78 -3.19 8.14
CA ALA A 99 -10.19 -2.20 9.13
C ALA A 99 -9.80 -0.75 8.76
N LEU A 100 -8.71 -0.58 8.00
CA LEU A 100 -8.19 0.70 7.55
C LEU A 100 -8.90 1.20 6.27
N ALA A 101 -9.37 0.28 5.42
CA ALA A 101 -9.83 0.56 4.07
C ALA A 101 -10.92 1.65 3.96
N PRO A 102 -11.92 1.74 4.86
CA PRO A 102 -12.89 2.83 4.82
C PRO A 102 -12.30 4.23 5.03
N LEU A 103 -11.18 4.35 5.75
CA LEU A 103 -10.48 5.63 5.94
C LEU A 103 -9.63 5.97 4.71
N VAL A 104 -8.94 4.96 4.14
CA VAL A 104 -8.16 5.12 2.91
C VAL A 104 -9.04 5.51 1.72
N ALA A 105 -10.28 5.02 1.68
CA ALA A 105 -11.26 5.41 0.66
C ALA A 105 -11.55 6.93 0.65
N GLN A 106 -11.38 7.61 1.78
CA GLN A 106 -11.63 9.05 1.92
C GLN A 106 -10.42 9.91 1.52
N MET A 107 -9.26 9.28 1.29
CA MET A 107 -8.01 10.00 1.01
C MET A 107 -7.85 10.28 -0.49
N SER A 108 -7.17 11.37 -0.83
CA SER A 108 -6.92 11.81 -2.20
C SER A 108 -5.76 11.08 -2.90
N ILE A 109 -5.37 9.89 -2.43
CA ILE A 109 -4.36 9.07 -3.10
C ILE A 109 -4.92 8.39 -4.36
N ASP A 110 -4.09 8.25 -5.37
CA ASP A 110 -4.40 7.71 -6.69
C ASP A 110 -4.18 6.20 -6.79
N PHE A 111 -3.28 5.65 -5.98
CA PHE A 111 -2.97 4.22 -6.00
C PHE A 111 -2.57 3.67 -4.63
N ILE A 112 -2.80 2.38 -4.46
CA ILE A 112 -2.31 1.59 -3.33
C ILE A 112 -1.17 0.73 -3.85
N GLU A 113 -0.01 0.84 -3.21
CA GLU A 113 1.19 0.08 -3.54
C GLU A 113 1.47 -0.96 -2.46
N SER A 114 2.10 -2.06 -2.89
CA SER A 114 2.35 -3.25 -2.08
C SER A 114 1.10 -3.83 -1.42
N PHE A 115 -0.09 -3.62 -2.01
CA PHE A 115 -1.31 -4.26 -1.54
C PHE A 115 -1.14 -5.77 -1.63
N THR A 116 -1.17 -6.46 -0.49
CA THR A 116 -1.02 -7.91 -0.44
C THR A 116 -2.39 -8.55 -0.17
N PRO A 117 -2.89 -9.47 -1.03
CA PRO A 117 -4.12 -10.21 -0.79
C PRO A 117 -3.86 -11.46 0.08
N PRO A 118 -4.90 -12.24 0.44
CA PRO A 118 -4.73 -13.56 1.02
C PRO A 118 -3.78 -14.46 0.19
N PRO A 119 -3.02 -15.36 0.85
CA PRO A 119 -3.13 -15.75 2.25
C PRO A 119 -2.38 -14.86 3.26
N ASP A 120 -1.58 -13.89 2.81
CA ASP A 120 -0.68 -13.15 3.69
C ASP A 120 -1.37 -12.00 4.44
N CYS A 121 -2.49 -11.52 3.91
CA CYS A 121 -3.26 -10.41 4.46
C CYS A 121 -4.78 -10.66 4.32
N ASP A 122 -5.58 -9.78 4.93
CA ASP A 122 -7.00 -10.03 5.23
C ASP A 122 -8.01 -9.49 4.21
N MET A 123 -7.57 -9.00 3.04
CA MET A 123 -8.43 -8.34 2.07
C MET A 123 -8.18 -8.81 0.64
N THR A 124 -9.23 -9.27 -0.05
CA THR A 124 -9.14 -9.73 -1.45
C THR A 124 -9.00 -8.55 -2.42
N ILE A 125 -8.54 -8.82 -3.65
CA ILE A 125 -8.45 -7.78 -4.69
C ILE A 125 -9.85 -7.27 -5.04
N ARG A 126 -10.84 -8.17 -5.09
CA ARG A 126 -12.23 -7.82 -5.38
C ARG A 126 -12.82 -6.88 -4.32
N GLU A 127 -12.57 -7.14 -3.04
CA GLU A 127 -12.98 -6.24 -1.95
C GLU A 127 -12.27 -4.88 -2.03
N ALA A 128 -10.95 -4.89 -2.27
CA ALA A 128 -10.15 -3.67 -2.42
C ALA A 128 -10.66 -2.77 -3.55
N ARG A 129 -10.94 -3.35 -4.73
CA ARG A 129 -11.51 -2.61 -5.87
C ARG A 129 -12.90 -2.06 -5.58
N ALA A 130 -13.71 -2.77 -4.80
CA ALA A 130 -15.05 -2.32 -4.43
C ALA A 130 -15.03 -1.13 -3.46
N ILE A 131 -14.10 -1.13 -2.49
CA ILE A 131 -14.01 -0.06 -1.48
C ILE A 131 -13.18 1.15 -1.94
N TRP A 132 -12.25 0.95 -2.87
CA TRP A 132 -11.37 1.99 -3.40
C TRP A 132 -11.62 2.24 -4.90
N PRO A 133 -12.86 2.61 -5.29
CA PRO A 133 -13.17 2.86 -6.69
C PRO A 133 -12.28 3.98 -7.24
N GLY A 134 -11.68 3.74 -8.40
CA GLY A 134 -10.82 4.70 -9.08
C GLY A 134 -9.37 4.75 -8.58
N LYS A 135 -9.02 4.06 -7.49
CA LYS A 135 -7.63 3.93 -7.06
C LYS A 135 -6.99 2.73 -7.76
N ALA A 136 -5.81 2.92 -8.36
CA ALA A 136 -5.08 1.79 -8.93
C ALA A 136 -4.49 0.90 -7.82
N LEU A 137 -4.38 -0.40 -8.09
CA LEU A 137 -3.74 -1.35 -7.17
C LEU A 137 -2.45 -1.85 -7.79
N TYR A 138 -1.33 -1.46 -7.20
CA TYR A 138 -0.04 -2.12 -7.43
C TYR A 138 0.11 -3.21 -6.37
N CYS A 139 -0.36 -4.40 -6.74
CA CYS A 139 -0.54 -5.55 -5.90
C CYS A 139 0.76 -6.36 -5.78
N ASN A 140 1.14 -6.67 -4.55
CA ASN A 140 2.16 -7.64 -4.25
C ASN A 140 1.57 -9.05 -4.34
N PHE A 141 2.26 -9.93 -5.06
CA PHE A 141 1.96 -11.35 -5.02
C PHE A 141 2.33 -11.88 -3.63
N PRO A 142 1.43 -12.58 -2.92
CA PRO A 142 1.70 -13.05 -1.56
C PRO A 142 3.00 -13.85 -1.48
N SER A 143 3.96 -13.31 -0.73
CA SER A 143 5.32 -13.84 -0.57
C SER A 143 5.29 -15.32 -0.12
N SER A 144 4.37 -15.70 0.76
CA SER A 144 4.31 -17.08 1.27
C SER A 144 3.99 -18.13 0.21
N VAL A 145 3.24 -17.75 -0.85
CA VAL A 145 2.80 -18.67 -1.90
C VAL A 145 3.98 -19.19 -2.73
N HIS A 146 5.06 -18.42 -2.83
CA HIS A 146 6.30 -18.86 -3.48
C HIS A 146 6.90 -20.11 -2.83
N HIS A 147 6.64 -20.37 -1.55
CA HIS A 147 7.15 -21.58 -0.88
C HIS A 147 6.43 -22.86 -1.35
N SER A 148 5.24 -22.75 -1.93
CA SER A 148 4.41 -23.86 -2.39
C SER A 148 4.77 -24.37 -3.80
N GLY A 149 5.72 -23.74 -4.46
CA GLY A 149 6.29 -24.18 -5.75
C GLY A 149 5.54 -23.67 -6.99
N PRO A 150 6.12 -23.89 -8.19
CA PRO A 150 5.67 -23.26 -9.44
C PRO A 150 4.19 -23.48 -9.79
N ALA A 151 3.68 -24.69 -9.64
CA ALA A 151 2.30 -25.01 -10.00
C ALA A 151 1.29 -24.18 -9.18
N VAL A 152 1.54 -24.06 -7.86
CA VAL A 152 0.69 -23.28 -6.96
C VAL A 152 0.81 -21.77 -7.24
N VAL A 153 2.02 -21.29 -7.54
CA VAL A 153 2.25 -19.90 -7.92
C VAL A 153 1.45 -19.54 -9.18
N ARG A 154 1.50 -20.39 -10.20
CA ARG A 154 0.76 -20.17 -11.46
C ARG A 154 -0.75 -20.13 -11.22
N SER A 155 -1.29 -21.11 -10.49
CA SER A 155 -2.73 -21.15 -10.21
C SER A 155 -3.18 -19.96 -9.36
N HIS A 156 -2.40 -19.57 -8.35
CA HIS A 156 -2.74 -18.43 -7.50
C HIS A 156 -2.68 -17.12 -8.27
N ALA A 157 -1.65 -16.93 -9.12
CA ALA A 157 -1.54 -15.75 -9.97
C ALA A 157 -2.75 -15.63 -10.91
N GLN A 158 -3.20 -16.75 -11.50
CA GLN A 158 -4.41 -16.77 -12.33
C GLN A 158 -5.66 -16.35 -11.55
N SER A 159 -5.84 -16.85 -10.32
CA SER A 159 -6.95 -16.45 -9.45
C SER A 159 -6.92 -14.95 -9.09
N LEU A 160 -5.76 -14.42 -8.73
CA LEU A 160 -5.59 -12.99 -8.42
C LEU A 160 -5.88 -12.10 -9.63
N LEU A 161 -5.44 -12.51 -10.82
CA LEU A 161 -5.72 -11.81 -12.08
C LEU A 161 -7.22 -11.81 -12.40
N ALA A 162 -7.91 -12.93 -12.20
CA ALA A 162 -9.36 -13.02 -12.37
C ALA A 162 -10.11 -12.09 -11.40
N GLU A 163 -9.70 -12.00 -10.13
CA GLU A 163 -10.27 -11.03 -9.19
C GLU A 163 -10.06 -9.56 -9.61
N ALA A 164 -9.03 -9.29 -10.41
CA ALA A 164 -8.72 -7.97 -10.92
C ALA A 164 -9.51 -7.58 -12.18
N ALA A 165 -10.36 -8.47 -12.72
CA ALA A 165 -11.13 -8.20 -13.94
C ALA A 165 -11.90 -6.85 -13.88
N PRO A 166 -11.93 -6.07 -14.98
CA PRO A 166 -11.38 -6.35 -16.31
C PRO A 166 -9.86 -6.07 -16.44
N GLY A 167 -9.16 -5.80 -15.35
CA GLY A 167 -7.70 -5.59 -15.30
C GLY A 167 -7.25 -4.12 -15.34
N SER A 168 -8.15 -3.17 -15.62
CA SER A 168 -7.81 -1.74 -15.62
C SER A 168 -7.38 -1.26 -14.23
N GLY A 169 -6.31 -0.47 -14.16
CA GLY A 169 -5.79 0.09 -12.91
C GLY A 169 -5.21 -0.97 -11.97
N PHE A 170 -4.69 -2.08 -12.49
CA PHE A 170 -4.13 -3.16 -11.69
C PHE A 170 -2.75 -3.57 -12.21
N VAL A 171 -1.81 -3.79 -11.29
CA VAL A 171 -0.49 -4.36 -11.54
C VAL A 171 -0.27 -5.46 -10.52
N LEU A 172 0.26 -6.61 -10.95
CA LEU A 172 0.67 -7.71 -10.07
C LEU A 172 2.18 -7.94 -10.23
N GLY A 173 2.90 -8.02 -9.12
CA GLY A 173 4.34 -8.26 -9.14
C GLY A 173 4.89 -8.70 -7.81
N VAL A 174 6.21 -8.76 -7.71
CA VAL A 174 6.94 -8.97 -6.45
C VAL A 174 7.40 -7.61 -5.94
N LEU A 175 6.87 -7.16 -4.81
CA LEU A 175 7.17 -5.84 -4.23
C LEU A 175 7.93 -5.94 -2.90
N GLU A 176 8.06 -7.15 -2.35
CA GLU A 176 8.76 -7.41 -1.10
C GLU A 176 10.03 -8.27 -1.31
N ASN A 177 10.03 -9.49 -0.78
CA ASN A 177 11.16 -10.39 -0.79
C ASN A 177 11.30 -11.03 -2.17
N VAL A 178 12.52 -10.99 -2.73
CA VAL A 178 12.82 -11.67 -3.99
C VAL A 178 12.66 -13.18 -3.79
N PRO A 179 11.73 -13.85 -4.48
CA PRO A 179 11.48 -15.26 -4.30
C PRO A 179 12.54 -16.10 -5.04
N ARG A 180 12.42 -17.43 -4.94
CA ARG A 180 13.26 -18.34 -5.73
C ARG A 180 13.03 -18.10 -7.23
N HIS A 181 14.11 -18.25 -8.01
CA HIS A 181 14.11 -18.01 -9.44
C HIS A 181 13.02 -18.77 -10.20
N ASP A 182 12.83 -20.06 -9.91
CA ASP A 182 11.79 -20.89 -10.55
C ASP A 182 10.40 -20.27 -10.39
N THR A 183 10.04 -19.89 -9.17
CA THR A 183 8.72 -19.30 -8.89
C THR A 183 8.58 -17.86 -9.37
N MET A 184 9.66 -17.09 -9.42
CA MET A 184 9.66 -15.73 -9.98
C MET A 184 9.34 -15.77 -11.48
N VAL A 185 10.03 -16.67 -12.22
CA VAL A 185 9.80 -16.86 -13.66
C VAL A 185 8.38 -17.35 -13.90
N THR A 186 7.90 -18.33 -13.12
CA THR A 186 6.53 -18.82 -13.26
C THR A 186 5.47 -17.74 -13.00
N LEU A 187 5.67 -16.86 -12.02
CA LEU A 187 4.78 -15.72 -11.81
C LEU A 187 4.78 -14.78 -13.01
N ALA A 188 5.95 -14.42 -13.54
CA ALA A 188 6.08 -13.56 -14.71
C ALA A 188 5.39 -14.16 -15.95
N GLU A 189 5.56 -15.46 -16.19
CA GLU A 189 4.87 -16.19 -17.26
C GLU A 189 3.36 -16.19 -17.09
N ALA A 190 2.86 -16.43 -15.86
CA ALA A 190 1.43 -16.40 -15.57
C ALA A 190 0.83 -15.00 -15.80
N VAL A 191 1.51 -13.93 -15.36
CA VAL A 191 1.09 -12.55 -15.62
C VAL A 191 1.10 -12.23 -17.12
N TRP A 192 2.12 -12.69 -17.86
CA TRP A 192 2.19 -12.50 -19.30
C TRP A 192 1.06 -13.20 -20.07
N GLU A 193 0.68 -14.40 -19.63
CA GLU A 193 -0.32 -15.24 -20.27
C GLU A 193 -1.76 -14.82 -19.92
N PHE A 194 -2.04 -14.59 -18.63
CA PHE A 194 -3.38 -14.35 -18.11
C PHE A 194 -3.69 -12.87 -17.81
N GLY A 195 -2.68 -12.00 -17.79
CA GLY A 195 -2.83 -10.58 -17.43
C GLY A 195 -3.16 -9.65 -18.60
N ARG A 196 -3.42 -10.17 -19.80
CA ARG A 196 -3.83 -9.33 -20.94
C ARG A 196 -5.21 -8.75 -20.71
N THR A 197 -5.34 -7.43 -20.85
CA THR A 197 -6.62 -6.73 -20.69
C THR A 197 -7.45 -6.78 -21.97
N PRO A 198 -8.78 -6.99 -21.91
CA PRO A 198 -9.55 -7.24 -20.69
C PRO A 198 -9.29 -8.65 -20.14
N ILE A 199 -9.09 -8.74 -18.82
CA ILE A 199 -8.98 -10.03 -18.15
C ILE A 199 -10.39 -10.62 -18.04
N GLU A 200 -10.55 -11.88 -18.43
CA GLU A 200 -11.81 -12.62 -18.32
C GLU A 200 -12.06 -12.99 -16.84
N ASP A 201 -13.30 -12.81 -16.35
CA ASP A 201 -13.68 -13.07 -14.94
C ASP A 201 -13.75 -14.58 -14.60
N SER A 202 -13.49 -15.46 -15.58
CA SER A 202 -13.49 -16.93 -15.45
C SER A 202 -12.30 -17.58 -16.18
N PRO A 203 -11.70 -18.65 -15.63
CA PRO A 203 -10.69 -19.43 -16.33
C PRO A 203 -11.33 -20.12 -17.55
N ARG A 204 -10.67 -20.07 -18.71
CA ARG A 204 -11.04 -20.87 -19.88
C ARG A 204 -10.94 -22.35 -19.49
N GLU A 205 -12.07 -23.06 -19.60
CA GLU A 205 -12.14 -24.53 -19.47
C GLU A 205 -11.23 -25.23 -20.48
#